data_AF-A0A1C5ANV3-F1
#
_entry.id   AF-A0A1C5ANV3-F1
#
_cell.length_a   1.000
_cell.length_b   1.000
_cell.length_c   1.000
_cell.angle_alpha   90.00
_cell.angle_beta   90.00
_cell.angle_gamma   90.00
#
_symmetry.space_group_name_H-M   'P 1'
#
loop_
_entity.id
_entity.type
_entity.pdbx_description
1 polymer ?
#
loop_
_entity_poly.entity_id
_entity_poly.type
_entity_poly.pdbx_seq_one_letter_code
_entity_poly.pdbx_strand_id
1 'polypeptide(L)'
;MPTPANPNDPATTSDTHHGDLLQLLLQTCEDLLANTGPETHHEVDTLLRARGITGGPGWLIDMIGLTRLRLQNATHGDEQGTHHDT
;
A
#
# COMPACT_ATOMS: atom_id res chain seq x y z
N MET A 1 -19.72 -26.56 -17.11
CA MET A 1 -20.20 -25.78 -15.95
C MET A 1 -18.98 -25.48 -15.09
N PRO A 2 -18.50 -24.23 -14.99
CA PRO A 2 -17.45 -23.91 -14.03
C PRO A 2 -18.06 -23.93 -12.63
N THR A 3 -17.36 -24.58 -11.71
CA THR A 3 -17.75 -24.65 -10.29
C THR A 3 -17.68 -23.23 -9.70
N PRO A 4 -18.71 -22.75 -9.00
CA PRO A 4 -18.67 -21.43 -8.37
C PRO A 4 -17.55 -21.39 -7.33
N ALA A 5 -16.72 -20.35 -7.38
CA ALA A 5 -15.73 -20.08 -6.34
C ALA A 5 -16.45 -20.00 -4.99
N ASN A 6 -16.04 -20.86 -4.06
CA ASN A 6 -16.64 -20.93 -2.74
C ASN A 6 -16.25 -19.66 -1.96
N PRO A 7 -17.20 -18.82 -1.50
CA PRO A 7 -16.89 -17.61 -0.73
C PRO A 7 -16.19 -17.89 0.61
N ASN A 8 -16.06 -19.16 1.00
CA ASN A 8 -15.33 -19.63 2.16
C ASN A 8 -13.91 -20.13 1.85
N ASP A 9 -13.34 -19.85 0.67
CA ASP A 9 -11.94 -20.16 0.41
C ASP A 9 -11.03 -19.28 1.29
N PRO A 10 -10.26 -19.85 2.24
CA PRO A 10 -9.42 -19.08 3.16
C PRO A 10 -8.32 -18.30 2.45
N ALA A 11 -7.95 -18.72 1.22
CA ALA A 11 -6.99 -18.01 0.38
C ALA A 11 -7.55 -16.64 -0.06
N THR A 12 -8.77 -16.61 -0.60
CA THR A 12 -9.41 -15.38 -1.09
C THR A 12 -9.70 -14.39 0.03
N THR A 13 -10.08 -14.87 1.21
CA THR A 13 -10.30 -14.00 2.39
C THR A 13 -9.00 -13.50 3.03
N SER A 14 -7.91 -14.28 2.98
CA SER A 14 -6.60 -13.86 3.49
C SER A 14 -5.94 -12.80 2.62
N ASP A 15 -6.05 -12.90 1.30
CA ASP A 15 -5.45 -11.94 0.37
C ASP A 15 -6.13 -10.56 0.46
N THR A 16 -7.47 -10.52 0.58
CA THR A 16 -8.22 -9.28 0.87
C THR A 16 -7.81 -8.69 2.23
N HIS A 17 -7.74 -9.52 3.27
CA HIS A 17 -7.34 -9.07 4.61
C HIS A 17 -5.88 -8.57 4.68
N HIS A 18 -4.99 -9.15 3.87
CA HIS A 18 -3.61 -8.70 3.75
C HIS A 18 -3.50 -7.38 2.99
N GLY A 19 -4.25 -7.24 1.89
CA GLY A 19 -4.35 -5.99 1.12
C GLY A 19 -4.87 -4.83 1.96
N ASP A 20 -5.91 -5.06 2.76
CA ASP A 20 -6.50 -4.05 3.65
C ASP A 20 -5.54 -3.65 4.77
N LEU A 21 -4.86 -4.62 5.39
CA LEU A 21 -3.86 -4.36 6.43
C LEU A 21 -2.68 -3.54 5.89
N LEU A 22 -2.18 -3.90 4.70
CA LEU A 22 -1.07 -3.18 4.07
C LEU A 22 -1.48 -1.75 3.70
N GLN A 23 -2.69 -1.54 3.18
CA GLN A 23 -3.21 -0.20 2.93
C GLN A 23 -3.29 0.64 4.21
N LEU A 24 -3.79 0.07 5.31
CA LEU A 24 -3.86 0.75 6.61
C LEU A 24 -2.47 1.11 7.14
N LEU A 25 -1.50 0.22 7.00
CA LEU A 25 -0.12 0.47 7.42
C LEU A 25 0.50 1.62 6.64
N LEU A 26 0.37 1.60 5.30
CA LEU A 26 0.89 2.67 4.44
C LEU A 26 0.26 4.02 4.80
N GLN A 27 -1.06 4.06 4.99
CA GLN A 27 -1.75 5.27 5.39
C GLN A 27 -1.31 5.78 6.77
N THR A 28 -1.10 4.88 7.73
CA THR A 28 -0.58 5.24 9.06
C THR A 28 0.83 5.84 8.96
N CYS A 29 1.67 5.31 8.08
CA CYS A 29 3.01 5.87 7.82
C CYS A 29 2.94 7.26 7.16
N GLU A 30 2.02 7.48 6.21
CA GLU A 30 1.76 8.78 5.59
C GLU A 30 1.39 9.81 6.67
N ASP A 31 0.40 9.49 7.51
CA ASP A 31 -0.09 10.38 8.55
C ASP A 31 1.00 10.68 9.58
N LEU A 32 1.78 9.69 10.00
CA LEU A 32 2.86 9.90 10.96
C LEU A 32 3.91 10.85 10.40
N LEU A 33 4.38 10.62 9.17
CA LEU A 33 5.39 11.47 8.54
C LEU A 33 4.86 12.88 8.24
N ALA A 34 3.58 13.02 7.89
CA ALA A 34 2.96 14.32 7.64
C ALA A 34 2.79 15.16 8.91
N ASN A 35 2.59 14.50 10.06
CA ASN A 35 2.33 15.17 11.34
C ASN A 35 3.57 15.30 12.25
N THR A 36 4.71 14.73 11.88
CA THR A 36 5.95 14.90 12.65
C THR A 36 6.58 16.28 12.45
N GLY A 37 7.28 16.75 13.48
CA GLY A 37 7.98 18.02 13.46
C GLY A 37 9.29 18.03 12.63
N PRO A 38 9.91 19.21 12.48
CA PRO A 38 11.09 19.40 11.63
C PRO A 38 12.32 18.60 12.08
N GLU A 39 12.45 18.29 13.37
CA GLU A 39 13.53 17.45 13.90
C GLU A 39 13.46 16.02 13.36
N THR A 40 12.28 15.39 13.44
CA THR A 40 12.04 14.06 12.87
C THR A 40 12.21 14.06 11.35
N HIS A 41 11.76 15.11 10.66
CA HIS A 41 11.99 15.26 9.22
C HIS A 41 13.48 15.31 8.86
N HIS A 42 14.29 15.97 9.69
CA HIS A 42 15.74 16.02 9.50
C HIS A 42 16.41 14.64 9.73
N GLU A 43 15.97 13.90 10.74
CA GLU A 43 16.42 12.52 10.97
C GLU A 43 16.08 11.62 9.78
N VAL A 44 14.84 11.71 9.27
CA VAL A 44 14.41 10.96 8.09
C VAL A 44 15.24 11.33 6.86
N ASP A 45 15.50 12.62 6.61
CA ASP A 45 16.37 13.07 5.51
C ASP A 45 17.78 12.49 5.64
N THR A 46 18.34 12.51 6.85
CA THR A 46 19.67 11.96 7.13
C THR A 46 19.73 10.46 6.83
N LEU A 47 18.70 9.71 7.22
CA LEU A 47 18.59 8.28 6.94
C LEU A 47 18.42 7.97 5.45
N LEU A 48 17.63 8.77 4.74
CA LEU A 48 17.44 8.63 3.29
C LEU A 48 18.77 8.87 2.56
N ARG A 49 19.48 9.96 2.92
CA ARG A 49 20.78 10.30 2.36
C ARG A 49 21.84 9.23 2.64
N ALA A 50 21.86 8.67 3.85
CA ALA A 50 22.77 7.58 4.21
C ALA A 50 22.59 6.32 3.34
N ARG A 51 21.39 6.14 2.75
CA ARG A 51 21.08 5.06 1.81
C ARG A 51 21.21 5.46 0.34
N GLY A 52 21.74 6.65 0.06
CA GLY A 52 21.90 7.18 -1.30
C GLY A 52 20.59 7.66 -1.94
N ILE A 53 19.54 7.89 -1.15
CA ILE A 53 18.26 8.42 -1.63
C ILE A 53 18.33 9.94 -1.53
N THR A 54 18.12 10.64 -2.65
CA THR A 54 18.21 12.11 -2.74
C THR A 54 16.89 12.83 -2.49
N GLY A 55 15.77 12.09 -2.42
CA GLY A 55 14.49 12.65 -2.04
C GLY A 55 14.39 12.77 -0.53
N GLY A 56 14.08 13.96 -0.02
CA GLY A 56 13.88 14.17 1.43
C GLY A 56 12.58 13.55 1.96
N PRO A 57 12.13 13.89 3.17
CA PRO A 57 10.94 13.30 3.80
C PRO A 57 9.66 13.46 2.96
N GLY A 58 9.50 14.56 2.22
CA GLY A 58 8.38 14.73 1.29
C GLY A 58 8.35 13.68 0.16
N TRP A 59 9.50 13.35 -0.41
CA TRP A 59 9.59 12.29 -1.43
C TRP A 59 9.19 10.93 -0.86
N LEU A 60 9.56 10.64 0.40
CA LEU A 60 9.16 9.39 1.06
C LEU A 60 7.64 9.31 1.20
N ILE A 61 6.99 10.39 1.64
CA ILE A 61 5.52 10.46 1.74
C ILE A 61 4.87 10.22 0.38
N ASP A 62 5.38 10.86 -0.68
CA ASP A 62 4.88 10.67 -2.05
C ASP A 62 5.02 9.22 -2.52
N MET A 63 6.15 8.56 -2.21
CA MET A 63 6.37 7.16 -2.57
C MET A 63 5.45 6.20 -1.81
N ILE A 64 5.14 6.49 -0.55
CA ILE A 64 4.17 5.70 0.23
C ILE A 64 2.78 5.87 -0.37
N GLY A 65 2.35 7.10 -0.66
CA GLY A 65 1.06 7.38 -1.29
C GLY A 65 0.92 6.73 -2.68
N LEU A 66 1.98 6.77 -3.50
CA LEU A 66 2.02 6.09 -4.79
C LEU A 66 1.91 4.56 -4.63
N THR A 67 2.57 3.99 -3.63
CA THR A 67 2.51 2.54 -3.34
C THR A 67 1.10 2.14 -2.93
N ARG A 68 0.43 2.93 -2.09
CA ARG A 68 -0.97 2.71 -1.69
C ARG A 68 -1.92 2.76 -2.89
N LEU A 69 -1.76 3.77 -3.77
CA LEU A 69 -2.57 3.88 -4.98
C LEU A 69 -2.42 2.68 -5.92
N ARG A 70 -1.18 2.20 -6.10
CA ARG A 70 -0.91 1.01 -6.92
C ARG A 70 -1.52 -0.25 -6.33
N LEU A 71 -1.46 -0.40 -5.01
CA LEU A 71 -2.05 -1.53 -4.30
C LEU A 71 -3.58 -1.56 -4.48
N GLN A 72 -4.24 -0.41 -4.32
CA GLN A 72 -5.68 -0.26 -4.56
C GLN A 72 -6.08 -0.65 -5.99
N ASN A 73 -5.27 -0.25 -6.97
CA ASN A 73 -5.52 -0.55 -8.38
C ASN A 73 -5.27 -2.02 -8.73
N ALA A 74 -4.36 -2.71 -8.02
CA ALA A 74 -4.15 -4.14 -8.18
C ALA A 74 -5.33 -4.95 -7.65
N THR A 75 -5.85 -4.60 -6.46
CA THR A 75 -7.02 -5.26 -5.87
C THR A 75 -8.27 -5.14 -6.76
N HIS A 76 -8.55 -3.95 -7.34
CA HIS A 76 -9.69 -3.77 -8.24
C HIS A 76 -9.56 -4.55 -9.56
N GLY A 77 -8.34 -4.79 -10.04
CA GLY A 77 -8.08 -5.56 -11.26
C GLY A 77 -8.34 -7.05 -11.08
N ASP A 78 -8.01 -7.60 -9.91
CA ASP A 78 -8.29 -9.00 -9.57
C ASP A 78 -9.79 -9.25 -9.39
N GLU A 79 -10.54 -8.29 -8.86
CA GLU A 79 -12.00 -8.37 -8.73
C GLU A 79 -12.72 -8.36 -10.10
N GLN A 80 -12.20 -7.62 -11.08
CA GLN A 80 -12.78 -7.52 -12.43
C GLN A 80 -12.37 -8.67 -13.37
N GLY A 81 -11.22 -9.32 -13.13
CA GLY A 81 -10.76 -10.48 -13.90
C GLY A 81 -11.63 -11.74 -13.75
N THR A 82 -12.48 -11.81 -12.72
CA THR A 82 -13.36 -12.95 -12.44
C THR A 82 -14.75 -12.87 -13.08
N HIS A 83 -15.07 -11.80 -13.81
CA HIS A 83 -16.44 -11.55 -14.29
C HIS A 83 -16.57 -11.35 -15.81
N HIS A 84 -15.66 -11.94 -16.59
CA HIS A 84 -15.78 -11.97 -18.06
C HIS A 84 -15.48 -13.37 -18.62
N ASP A 85 -16.44 -14.28 -18.45
CA ASP A 85 -16.75 -15.29 -19.46
C ASP A 85 -18.08 -15.96 -19.11
N THR A 86 -19.20 -15.39 -19.57
CA THR A 86 -20.26 -16.12 -20.28
C THR A 86 -21.22 -15.17 -21.00
#